data_AF-A0A380C0A5-F1
#
_entry.id   AF-A0A380C0A5-F1
#
_cell.length_a   1.000
_cell.length_b   1.000
_cell.length_c   1.000
_cell.angle_alpha   90.00
_cell.angle_beta   90.00
_cell.angle_gamma   90.00
#
_symmetry.space_group_name_H-M   'P 1'
#
loop_
_entity.id
_entity.type
_entity.pdbx_description
1 polymer ?
#
loop_
_entity_poly.entity_id
_entity_poly.type
_entity_poly.pdbx_seq_one_letter_code
_entity_poly.pdbx_strand_id
1 'polypeptide(L)'
;MDRFLVPYFLDPMVVQKIERHTRNELRVLLLAKVILKKMQLNFSRQTLAQLDKVCLDRGFSAQMQINEISSVAIRELFNREFNNTLDNEIIFQAWQYAYSLGLCPVDNFMGH
;
A
#
# COMPACT_ATOMS: atom_id res chain seq x y z
N MET A 1 -47.96 16.35 -12.21
CA MET A 1 -47.13 15.50 -13.10
C MET A 1 -46.00 14.97 -12.27
N ASP A 2 -46.10 13.69 -11.92
CA ASP A 2 -45.27 13.01 -10.94
C ASP A 2 -43.83 12.85 -11.39
N ARG A 3 -42.90 13.12 -10.47
CA ARG A 3 -41.47 12.94 -10.61
C ARG A 3 -41.17 11.45 -10.49
N PHE A 4 -40.91 10.77 -11.61
CA PHE A 4 -40.22 9.48 -11.56
C PHE A 4 -38.74 9.71 -11.25
N LEU A 5 -38.43 9.84 -9.96
CA LEU A 5 -37.11 9.53 -9.43
C LEU A 5 -36.98 8.00 -9.51
N VAL A 6 -36.40 7.50 -10.59
CA VAL A 6 -35.97 6.11 -10.68
C VAL A 6 -34.83 5.95 -9.66
N PRO A 7 -35.00 5.22 -8.55
CA PRO A 7 -33.86 4.90 -7.71
C PRO A 7 -32.96 4.02 -8.56
N TYR A 8 -31.75 4.49 -8.85
CA TYR A 8 -30.67 3.68 -9.39
C TYR A 8 -30.35 2.59 -8.36
N PHE A 9 -31.12 1.51 -8.37
CA PHE A 9 -30.77 0.28 -7.68
C PHE A 9 -29.55 -0.27 -8.39
N LEU A 10 -28.36 0.07 -7.87
CA LEU A 10 -27.13 -0.59 -8.23
C LEU A 10 -27.33 -2.09 -8.06
N ASP A 11 -27.08 -2.85 -9.11
CA ASP A 11 -27.17 -4.30 -9.10
C ASP A 11 -26.37 -4.86 -7.91
N PRO A 12 -26.92 -5.81 -7.13
CA PRO A 12 -26.25 -6.30 -5.93
C PRO A 12 -24.86 -6.92 -6.22
N MET A 13 -24.61 -7.42 -7.43
CA MET A 13 -23.27 -7.87 -7.83
C MET A 13 -22.32 -6.69 -8.09
N VAL A 14 -22.84 -5.56 -8.57
CA VAL A 14 -22.08 -4.31 -8.72
C VAL A 14 -21.74 -3.75 -7.35
N VAL A 15 -22.69 -3.72 -6.42
CA VAL A 15 -22.44 -3.29 -5.03
C VAL A 15 -21.37 -4.17 -4.38
N GLN A 16 -21.47 -5.50 -4.48
CA GLN A 16 -20.46 -6.41 -3.95
C GLN A 16 -19.07 -6.22 -4.58
N LYS A 17 -19.01 -5.95 -5.89
CA LYS A 17 -17.73 -5.65 -6.58
C LYS A 17 -17.13 -4.34 -6.05
N ILE A 18 -17.93 -3.29 -5.88
CA ILE A 18 -17.49 -2.01 -5.33
C ILE A 18 -16.96 -2.20 -3.91
N GLU A 19 -17.73 -2.85 -3.03
CA GLU A 19 -17.31 -3.11 -1.65
C GLU A 19 -16.05 -3.97 -1.57
N ARG A 20 -15.88 -4.93 -2.49
CA ARG A 20 -14.66 -5.74 -2.58
C ARG A 20 -13.46 -4.89 -3.02
N HIS A 21 -13.65 -4.01 -3.99
CA HIS A 21 -12.61 -3.11 -4.47
C HIS A 21 -12.15 -2.16 -3.35
N THR A 22 -13.10 -1.49 -2.70
CA THR A 22 -12.81 -0.55 -1.61
C THR A 22 -12.13 -1.24 -0.43
N ARG A 23 -12.53 -2.47 -0.08
CA ARG A 23 -11.83 -3.26 0.96
C ARG A 23 -10.40 -3.60 0.55
N ASN A 24 -10.15 -3.92 -0.71
CA ASN A 24 -8.80 -4.19 -1.19
C ASN A 24 -7.94 -2.92 -1.19
N GLU A 25 -8.46 -1.78 -1.63
CA GLU A 25 -7.74 -0.50 -1.58
C GLU A 25 -7.36 -0.12 -0.14
N LEU A 26 -8.29 -0.24 0.81
CA LEU A 26 -8.00 -0.03 2.23
C LEU A 26 -6.89 -0.95 2.74
N ARG A 27 -6.91 -2.22 2.35
CA ARG A 27 -5.86 -3.18 2.72
C ARG A 27 -4.50 -2.79 2.16
N VAL A 28 -4.45 -2.38 0.89
CA VAL A 28 -3.23 -1.87 0.25
C VAL A 28 -2.68 -0.66 1.00
N LEU A 29 -3.53 0.33 1.30
CA LEU A 29 -3.13 1.54 2.02
C LEU A 29 -2.60 1.26 3.42
N LEU A 30 -3.27 0.38 4.17
CA LEU A 30 -2.83 -0.02 5.51
C LEU A 30 -1.50 -0.78 5.44
N LEU A 31 -1.36 -1.72 4.51
CA LEU A 31 -0.10 -2.43 4.26
C LEU A 31 1.03 -1.47 3.90
N ALA A 32 0.78 -0.52 3.00
CA ALA A 32 1.79 0.45 2.58
C ALA A 32 2.31 1.27 3.76
N LYS A 33 1.40 1.70 4.66
CA LYS A 33 1.78 2.43 5.89
C LYS A 33 2.63 1.58 6.83
N VAL A 34 2.29 0.30 7.01
CA VAL A 34 3.07 -0.60 7.86
C VAL A 34 4.44 -0.88 7.23
N ILE A 35 4.50 -1.16 5.93
CA ILE A 35 5.76 -1.34 5.18
C ILE A 35 6.64 -0.10 5.35
N LEU A 36 6.09 1.10 5.08
CA LEU A 36 6.80 2.37 5.22
C LEU A 36 7.38 2.54 6.63
N LYS A 37 6.56 2.34 7.66
CA LYS A 37 6.98 2.43 9.06
C LYS A 37 8.10 1.44 9.37
N LYS A 38 7.98 0.20 8.91
CA LYS A 38 9.03 -0.82 9.13
C LYS A 38 10.32 -0.48 8.41
N MET A 39 10.23 0.05 7.18
CA MET A 39 11.40 0.53 6.45
C MET A 39 12.13 1.61 7.23
N GLN A 40 11.40 2.60 7.74
CA GLN A 40 11.94 3.72 8.52
C GLN A 40 12.56 3.30 9.86
N LEU A 41 12.07 2.20 10.46
CA LEU A 41 12.60 1.68 11.72
C LEU A 41 13.83 0.79 11.53
N ASN A 42 13.92 0.04 10.42
CA ASN A 42 14.96 -0.98 10.23
C ASN A 42 16.13 -0.50 9.39
N PHE A 43 15.96 0.55 8.59
CA PHE A 43 17.01 1.03 7.68
C PHE A 43 17.43 2.46 8.01
N SER A 44 18.70 2.73 7.76
CA SER A 44 19.24 4.08 7.88
C SER A 44 18.61 5.01 6.85
N ARG A 45 18.53 6.29 7.17
CA ARG A 45 18.04 7.32 6.25
C ARG A 45 18.80 7.33 4.91
N GLN A 46 20.11 7.11 4.94
CA GLN A 46 20.93 7.03 3.72
C GLN A 46 20.49 5.88 2.83
N THR A 47 20.23 4.70 3.41
CA THR A 47 19.72 3.54 2.68
C THR A 47 18.35 3.83 2.06
N LEU A 48 17.45 4.44 2.83
CA LEU A 48 16.10 4.79 2.35
C LEU A 48 16.16 5.79 1.19
N ALA A 49 16.99 6.83 1.30
CA ALA A 49 17.18 7.82 0.24
C ALA A 49 17.76 7.20 -1.05
N GLN A 50 18.66 6.22 -0.92
CA GLN A 50 19.18 5.48 -2.07
C GLN A 50 18.09 4.64 -2.73
N LEU A 51 17.24 3.96 -1.95
CA LEU A 51 16.12 3.18 -2.47
C LEU A 51 15.10 4.07 -3.21
N ASP A 52 14.72 5.21 -2.62
CA ASP A 52 13.86 6.19 -3.28
C ASP A 52 14.47 6.69 -4.59
N LYS A 53 15.76 7.03 -4.59
CA LYS A 53 16.47 7.46 -5.80
C LYS A 53 16.45 6.40 -6.89
N VAL A 54 16.70 5.14 -6.55
CA VAL A 54 16.66 4.03 -7.52
C VAL A 54 15.25 3.83 -8.06
N CYS A 55 14.22 3.95 -7.21
CA CYS A 55 12.83 3.87 -7.65
C CYS A 55 12.43 5.04 -8.58
N LEU A 56 12.94 6.25 -8.34
CA LEU A 56 12.68 7.41 -9.20
C LEU A 56 13.41 7.29 -10.55
N ASP A 57 14.63 6.76 -10.56
CA ASP A 57 15.46 6.61 -11.76
C ASP A 57 14.97 5.48 -12.68
N ARG A 58 14.56 4.35 -12.10
CA ARG A 58 14.25 3.10 -12.84
C ARG A 58 12.78 2.70 -12.81
N GLY A 59 11.96 3.41 -12.04
CA GLY A 59 10.61 2.98 -11.69
C GLY A 59 10.59 1.90 -10.63
N PHE A 60 9.40 1.63 -10.10
CA PHE A 60 9.17 0.56 -9.14
C PHE A 60 9.27 -0.82 -9.80
N SER A 61 9.93 -1.77 -9.15
CA SER A 61 9.93 -3.18 -9.57
C SER A 61 9.70 -4.12 -8.39
N ALA A 62 9.18 -5.32 -8.66
CA ALA A 62 8.98 -6.34 -7.64
C ALA A 62 10.28 -6.76 -6.91
N GLN A 63 11.45 -6.58 -7.55
CA GLN A 63 12.76 -6.86 -6.93
C GLN A 63 13.11 -5.87 -5.82
N MET A 64 12.44 -4.72 -5.75
CA MET A 64 12.61 -3.73 -4.70
C MET A 64 11.79 -4.04 -3.44
N GLN A 65 10.97 -5.09 -3.47
CA GLN A 65 10.23 -5.56 -2.32
C GLN A 65 11.17 -6.32 -1.37
N ILE A 66 11.08 -6.03 -0.08
CA ILE A 66 11.82 -6.76 0.95
C ILE A 66 10.90 -7.78 1.59
N ASN A 67 11.06 -9.05 1.23
CA ASN A 67 10.17 -10.15 1.63
C ASN A 67 9.98 -10.26 3.15
N GLU A 68 11.02 -10.01 3.94
CA GLU A 68 10.94 -10.04 5.39
C GLU A 68 10.01 -8.94 5.93
N ILE A 69 10.13 -7.72 5.39
CA ILE A 69 9.26 -6.59 5.74
C ILE A 69 7.82 -6.89 5.32
N SER A 70 7.62 -7.43 4.12
CA SER A 70 6.30 -7.87 3.63
C SER A 70 5.66 -8.91 4.55
N SER A 71 6.42 -9.93 4.94
CA SER A 71 5.94 -11.02 5.81
C SER A 71 5.54 -10.49 7.20
N VAL A 72 6.38 -9.63 7.79
CA VAL A 72 6.07 -8.98 9.07
C VAL A 72 4.83 -8.10 8.97
N ALA A 73 4.69 -7.33 7.88
CA ALA A 73 3.53 -6.46 7.69
C ALA A 73 2.22 -7.23 7.52
N ILE A 74 2.23 -8.34 6.78
CA ILE A 74 1.07 -9.24 6.65
C ILE A 74 0.68 -9.85 7.99
N ARG A 75 1.66 -10.34 8.75
CA ARG A 75 1.42 -10.90 10.08
C ARG A 75 0.81 -9.86 11.03
N GLU A 76 1.30 -8.62 10.99
CA GLU A 76 0.82 -7.54 11.86
C GLU A 76 -0.61 -7.11 11.50
N LEU A 77 -0.97 -7.00 10.22
CA LEU A 77 -2.27 -6.50 9.80
C LEU A 77 -3.37 -7.56 9.72
N PHE A 78 -3.01 -8.78 9.33
CA PHE A 78 -3.98 -9.85 9.07
C PHE A 78 -3.90 -11.00 10.07
N ASN A 79 -2.97 -10.95 11.02
CA ASN A 79 -2.74 -11.99 12.02
C ASN A 79 -2.64 -13.40 11.40
N ARG A 80 -2.00 -13.48 10.24
CA ARG A 80 -1.79 -14.72 9.47
C ARG A 80 -0.41 -14.72 8.84
N GLU A 81 0.06 -15.90 8.44
CA GLU A 81 1.30 -16.02 7.69
C GLU A 81 1.17 -15.56 6.24
N PHE A 82 2.29 -15.10 5.68
CA PHE A 82 2.38 -14.65 4.30
C PHE A 82 2.04 -15.78 3.33
N ASN A 83 1.06 -15.55 2.45
CA ASN A 83 0.72 -16.48 1.39
C ASN A 83 1.00 -15.82 0.03
N ASN A 84 2.03 -16.31 -0.66
CA ASN A 84 2.47 -15.73 -1.93
C ASN A 84 1.37 -15.70 -3.00
N THR A 85 0.48 -16.69 -3.04
CA THR A 85 -0.60 -16.72 -4.03
C THR A 85 -1.69 -15.69 -3.74
N LEU A 86 -1.99 -15.43 -2.47
CA LEU A 86 -3.08 -14.55 -2.06
C LEU A 86 -2.65 -13.09 -1.86
N ASP A 87 -1.42 -12.88 -1.41
CA ASP A 87 -0.94 -11.58 -0.94
C ASP A 87 -0.07 -10.85 -1.95
N ASN A 88 0.46 -11.53 -2.98
CA ASN A 88 1.43 -10.93 -3.90
C ASN A 88 0.92 -9.68 -4.61
N GLU A 89 -0.33 -9.67 -5.09
CA GLU A 89 -0.91 -8.49 -5.74
C GLU A 89 -1.05 -7.31 -4.76
N ILE A 90 -1.59 -7.56 -3.57
CA ILE A 90 -1.82 -6.52 -2.56
C ILE A 90 -0.48 -5.98 -2.05
N ILE A 91 0.52 -6.84 -1.85
CA ILE A 91 1.87 -6.45 -1.45
C ILE A 91 2.55 -5.64 -2.54
N PHE A 92 2.44 -6.06 -3.79
CA PHE A 92 3.00 -5.31 -4.90
C PHE A 92 2.46 -3.89 -4.95
N GLN A 93 1.13 -3.75 -4.88
CA GLN A 93 0.48 -2.44 -4.84
C GLN A 93 0.86 -1.64 -3.58
N ALA A 94 0.98 -2.29 -2.43
CA ALA A 94 1.34 -1.64 -1.18
C ALA A 94 2.77 -1.09 -1.20
N TRP A 95 3.73 -1.84 -1.76
CA TRP A 95 5.10 -1.36 -1.97
C TRP A 95 5.15 -0.20 -2.95
N GLN A 96 4.47 -0.32 -4.09
CA GLN A 96 4.38 0.78 -5.05
C GLN A 96 3.84 2.05 -4.39
N TYR A 97 2.81 1.92 -3.55
CA TYR A 97 2.26 3.04 -2.80
C TYR A 97 3.25 3.59 -1.77
N ALA A 98 3.95 2.73 -1.01
CA ALA A 98 4.95 3.14 -0.04
C ALA A 98 6.10 3.94 -0.68
N TYR A 99 6.59 3.52 -1.84
CA TYR A 99 7.58 4.27 -2.62
C TYR A 99 7.02 5.58 -3.17
N SER A 100 5.75 5.63 -3.59
CA SER A 100 5.12 6.87 -4.05
C SER A 100 5.00 7.94 -2.95
N LEU A 101 4.91 7.49 -1.69
CA LEU A 101 4.93 8.38 -0.51
C LEU A 101 6.35 8.82 -0.12
N GLY A 102 7.39 8.16 -0.66
CA GLY A 102 8.78 8.30 -0.25
C GLY A 102 9.09 7.50 1.01
N LEU A 103 10.07 6.60 0.93
CA LEU A 103 10.52 5.82 2.08
C LEU A 103 11.30 6.66 3.08
N CYS A 104 12.14 7.56 2.56
CA CYS A 104 12.95 8.46 3.34
C CYS A 104 12.09 9.58 3.92
N PRO A 105 12.05 9.76 5.26
CA PRO A 105 11.37 10.90 5.83
C PRO A 105 12.07 12.19 5.38
N VAL A 106 11.29 13.06 4.73
CA VAL A 106 11.71 14.44 4.47
C VAL A 106 11.83 15.10 5.85
N ASP A 107 13.00 15.64 6.18
CA ASP A 107 13.06 16.49 7.36
C ASP A 107 12.14 17.67 7.05
N ASN A 108 11.03 17.76 7.78
CA ASN A 108 10.52 19.07 8.08
C ASN A 108 11.56 19.72 8.99
N PHE A 109 12.55 20.36 8.38
CA PHE A 109 13.23 21.50 8.99
C PHE A 109 12.16 22.59 9.17
N MET A 110 11.28 22.42 10.16
CA MET A 110 10.66 23.56 10.81
C MET A 110 11.77 24.18 11.64
N GLY A 111 12.33 25.24 11.08
CA GLY A 111 13.43 26.01 11.64
C GLY A 111 13.13 26.53 13.04
N HIS A 112 14.24 26.66 13.76
CA HIS A 112 14.53 27.54 14.88
C HIS A 112 13.53 28.67 15.18
#